data_AF-A0A7C2WI37-F1
#
_entry.id   AF-A0A7C2WI37-F1
#
_cell.length_a   1.000
_cell.length_b   1.000
_cell.length_c   1.000
_cell.angle_alpha   90.00
_cell.angle_beta   90.00
_cell.angle_gamma   90.00
#
_symmetry.space_group_name_H-M   'P 1'
#
loop_
_entity.id
_entity.type
_entity.pdbx_description
1 polymer ?
#
loop_
_entity_poly.entity_id
_entity_poly.type
_entity_poly.pdbx_seq_one_letter_code
_entity_poly.pdbx_strand_id
1 'polypeptide(L)'
;MTDELRERELMMEGAPEGPRSEEQSEPRVLPILPLRNTVVFPMTVVPLAAGQPRSLRLIDDVASGDRLVGLVLQKDPKQEGAGPGETYEVGTIASIHQMMRVPDGTVRLAVQGLRRMRIVEWVAEEPYLKALVEEIPETVEDTVEVKALMRNALELFQRLVSLVSNLPEELVTAALNIDDPLHLVYLIASNL
;
A
#
# COMPACT_ATOMS: atom_id res chain seq x y z
N MET A 1 51.32 -5.91 -33.19
CA MET A 1 50.20 -6.73 -32.68
C MET A 1 50.56 -7.24 -31.29
N THR A 2 50.54 -6.37 -30.27
CA THR A 2 50.51 -6.63 -28.80
C THR A 2 51.08 -5.45 -28.01
N ASP A 3 50.45 -4.26 -28.07
CA ASP A 3 50.60 -3.30 -26.94
C ASP A 3 49.47 -2.26 -26.90
N GLU A 4 48.97 -1.78 -28.04
CA GLU A 4 47.89 -0.77 -28.05
C GLU A 4 46.49 -1.31 -27.66
N LEU A 5 46.28 -2.63 -27.67
CA LEU A 5 45.05 -3.23 -27.14
C LEU A 5 45.06 -3.39 -25.61
N ARG A 6 46.23 -3.36 -24.97
CA ARG A 6 46.35 -3.59 -23.52
C ARG A 6 46.13 -2.32 -22.69
N GLU A 7 46.38 -1.14 -23.28
CA GLU A 7 46.08 0.15 -22.62
C GLU A 7 44.60 0.53 -22.67
N ARG A 8 43.81 -0.02 -23.61
CA ARG A 8 42.35 0.17 -23.65
C ARG A 8 41.57 -0.70 -22.66
N GLU A 9 42.17 -1.79 -22.19
CA GLU A 9 41.57 -2.66 -21.15
C GLU A 9 41.79 -2.16 -19.72
N LEU A 10 42.74 -1.23 -19.50
CA LEU A 10 43.08 -0.71 -18.16
C LEU A 10 42.39 0.63 -17.80
N MET A 11 41.49 1.14 -18.64
CA MET A 11 40.73 2.39 -18.37
C MET A 11 39.26 2.19 -17.98
N MET A 12 38.83 0.96 -17.68
CA MET A 12 37.46 0.68 -17.19
C MET A 12 37.40 0.18 -15.74
N GLU A 13 38.45 0.39 -14.95
CA GLU A 13 38.47 0.05 -13.53
C GLU A 13 38.46 1.34 -12.70
N GLY A 14 37.29 1.68 -12.13
CA GLY A 14 37.15 2.80 -11.20
C GLY A 14 36.06 3.82 -11.50
N ALA A 15 34.91 3.42 -12.06
CA ALA A 15 33.71 4.24 -11.87
C ALA A 15 33.39 4.26 -10.36
N PRO A 16 33.23 5.43 -9.72
CA PRO A 16 32.86 5.46 -8.32
C PRO A 16 31.47 4.84 -8.21
N GLU A 17 31.34 3.77 -7.44
CA GLU A 17 30.03 3.34 -6.94
C GLU A 17 29.46 4.53 -6.16
N GLY A 18 28.60 5.30 -6.84
CA GLY A 18 27.79 6.31 -6.19
C GLY A 18 27.00 5.66 -5.05
N PRO A 19 26.52 6.44 -4.07
CA PRO A 19 25.69 5.89 -3.00
C PRO A 19 24.57 5.10 -3.66
N ARG A 20 24.45 3.80 -3.32
CA ARG A 20 23.36 2.94 -3.81
C ARG A 20 22.07 3.71 -3.59
N SER A 21 21.45 4.12 -4.70
CA SER A 21 20.16 4.80 -4.68
C SER A 21 19.21 3.96 -3.84
N GLU A 22 18.60 4.62 -2.87
CA GLU A 22 17.55 4.14 -1.96
C GLU A 22 16.81 2.93 -2.53
N GLU A 23 16.79 1.83 -1.77
CA GLU A 23 16.30 0.49 -2.13
C GLU A 23 14.96 0.51 -2.89
N GLN A 24 14.99 0.72 -4.20
CA GLN A 24 13.84 0.49 -5.05
C GLN A 24 13.69 -1.02 -5.18
N SER A 25 12.69 -1.57 -4.49
CA SER A 25 12.39 -3.00 -4.59
C SER A 25 12.10 -3.36 -6.04
N GLU A 26 12.67 -4.46 -6.53
CA GLU A 26 12.37 -4.93 -7.89
C GLU A 26 10.85 -5.10 -8.09
N PRO A 27 10.31 -4.65 -9.24
CA PRO A 27 8.91 -4.85 -9.56
C PRO A 27 8.52 -6.33 -9.47
N ARG A 28 7.34 -6.60 -8.93
CA ARG A 28 6.84 -7.97 -8.74
C ARG A 28 5.40 -8.12 -9.19
N VAL A 29 5.02 -9.32 -9.59
CA VAL A 29 3.65 -9.62 -9.95
C VAL A 29 2.84 -9.91 -8.69
N LEU A 30 1.77 -9.16 -8.45
CA LEU A 30 0.83 -9.40 -7.36
C LEU A 30 -0.61 -9.63 -7.87
N PRO A 31 -1.39 -10.48 -7.20
CA PRO A 31 -2.84 -10.48 -7.30
C PRO A 31 -3.39 -9.12 -6.84
N ILE A 32 -4.32 -8.55 -7.62
CA ILE A 32 -4.90 -7.24 -7.34
C ILE A 32 -6.38 -7.39 -6.96
N LEU A 33 -6.74 -6.88 -5.79
CA LEU A 33 -8.09 -6.84 -5.27
C LEU A 33 -8.65 -5.41 -5.34
N PRO A 34 -9.60 -5.14 -6.26
CA PRO A 34 -10.25 -3.83 -6.34
C PRO A 34 -11.26 -3.62 -5.21
N LEU A 35 -11.10 -2.52 -4.47
CA LEU A 35 -11.96 -2.08 -3.36
C LEU A 35 -12.93 -0.99 -3.84
N ARG A 36 -14.18 -1.01 -3.37
CA ARG A 36 -15.21 -0.04 -3.80
C ARG A 36 -15.24 1.24 -2.97
N ASN A 37 -15.27 1.10 -1.65
CA ASN A 37 -15.62 2.21 -0.75
C ASN A 37 -14.54 2.50 0.29
N THR A 38 -13.34 1.97 0.11
CA THR A 38 -12.28 2.13 1.12
C THR A 38 -10.90 2.07 0.48
N VAL A 39 -9.99 2.83 1.07
CA VAL A 39 -8.56 2.82 0.80
C VAL A 39 -7.89 2.26 2.05
N VAL A 40 -7.01 1.28 1.87
CA VAL A 40 -6.22 0.73 2.96
C VAL A 40 -4.88 1.44 2.98
N PHE A 41 -4.54 2.08 4.09
CA PHE A 41 -3.26 2.75 4.25
C PHE A 41 -2.22 1.81 4.87
N PRO A 42 -0.92 2.01 4.61
CA PRO A 42 0.15 1.33 5.33
C PRO A 42 -0.01 1.41 6.85
N MET A 43 0.52 0.40 7.55
CA MET A 43 0.48 0.24 9.01
C MET A 43 -0.91 0.03 9.63
N THR A 44 -1.97 0.12 8.82
CA THR A 44 -3.35 -0.06 9.31
C THR A 44 -3.87 -1.47 9.09
N VAL A 45 -4.74 -1.92 9.99
CA VAL A 45 -5.48 -3.17 9.86
C VAL A 45 -6.95 -2.84 9.57
N VAL A 46 -7.44 -3.27 8.41
CA VAL A 46 -8.79 -2.94 7.94
C VAL A 46 -9.60 -4.22 7.73
N PRO A 47 -10.81 -4.32 8.30
CA PRO A 47 -11.73 -5.42 8.00
C PRO A 47 -12.37 -5.20 6.62
N LEU A 48 -12.30 -6.22 5.76
CA LEU A 48 -12.91 -6.24 4.44
C LEU A 48 -13.88 -7.42 4.29
N ALA A 49 -14.79 -7.30 3.34
CA ALA A 49 -15.70 -8.38 2.94
C ALA A 49 -15.65 -8.56 1.42
N ALA A 50 -15.60 -9.82 0.98
CA ALA A 50 -15.59 -10.19 -0.42
C ALA A 50 -16.66 -11.26 -0.69
N GLY A 51 -17.42 -11.09 -1.78
CA GLY A 51 -18.42 -12.05 -2.24
C GLY A 51 -18.41 -12.31 -3.75
N GLN A 52 -17.63 -11.54 -4.52
CA GLN A 52 -17.54 -11.77 -5.96
C GLN A 52 -16.71 -13.04 -6.23
N PRO A 53 -17.13 -13.92 -7.17
CA PRO A 53 -16.41 -15.16 -7.47
C PRO A 53 -14.91 -14.97 -7.74
N ARG A 54 -14.55 -13.92 -8.49
CA ARG A 54 -13.15 -13.56 -8.78
C ARG A 54 -12.36 -13.14 -7.53
N SER A 55 -12.97 -12.38 -6.62
CA SER A 55 -12.35 -11.98 -5.36
C SER A 55 -12.18 -13.16 -4.42
N LEU A 56 -13.17 -14.06 -4.37
CA LEU A 56 -13.09 -15.28 -3.58
C LEU A 56 -11.95 -16.19 -4.08
N ARG A 57 -11.83 -16.38 -5.40
CA ARG A 57 -10.69 -17.10 -6.00
C ARG A 57 -9.35 -16.46 -5.66
N LEU A 58 -9.25 -15.14 -5.78
CA LEU A 58 -8.03 -14.40 -5.42
C LEU A 58 -7.64 -14.67 -3.97
N ILE A 59 -8.58 -14.53 -3.04
CA ILE A 59 -8.33 -14.68 -1.60
C ILE A 59 -7.88 -16.11 -1.29
N ASP A 60 -8.50 -17.12 -1.91
CA ASP A 60 -8.15 -18.53 -1.70
C ASP A 60 -6.73 -18.85 -2.19
N ASP A 61 -6.34 -18.32 -3.35
CA ASP A 61 -4.99 -18.49 -3.91
C ASP A 61 -3.94 -17.76 -3.05
N VAL A 62 -4.21 -16.51 -2.65
CA VAL A 62 -3.30 -15.69 -1.83
C VAL A 62 -3.12 -16.29 -0.43
N ALA A 63 -4.19 -16.78 0.19
CA ALA A 63 -4.15 -17.37 1.53
C ALA A 63 -3.26 -18.62 1.61
N SER A 64 -3.06 -19.31 0.48
CA SER A 64 -2.23 -20.51 0.36
C SER A 64 -0.76 -20.21 0.02
N GLY A 65 -0.44 -18.97 -0.35
CA GLY A 65 0.88 -18.53 -0.79
C GLY A 65 1.58 -17.59 0.21
N ASP A 66 2.18 -16.52 -0.33
CA ASP A 66 2.90 -15.47 0.42
C ASP A 66 1.98 -14.50 1.18
N ARG A 67 0.66 -14.66 1.02
CA ARG A 67 -0.41 -13.83 1.62
C ARG A 67 -0.39 -12.37 1.19
N LEU A 68 0.36 -12.02 0.14
CA LEU A 68 0.42 -10.65 -0.36
C LEU A 68 -0.66 -10.39 -1.40
N VAL A 69 -1.26 -9.20 -1.32
CA VAL A 69 -2.28 -8.73 -2.25
C VAL A 69 -2.08 -7.24 -2.50
N GLY A 70 -2.23 -6.81 -3.75
CA GLY A 70 -2.33 -5.39 -4.08
C GLY A 70 -3.77 -4.91 -3.93
N LEU A 71 -3.98 -3.87 -3.13
CA LEU A 71 -5.28 -3.25 -2.92
C LEU A 71 -5.36 -1.93 -3.68
N VAL A 72 -6.37 -1.77 -4.54
CA VAL A 72 -6.60 -0.54 -5.32
C VAL A 72 -8.05 -0.13 -5.25
N LEU A 73 -8.30 1.17 -5.25
CA LEU A 73 -9.67 1.70 -5.26
C LEU A 73 -10.25 1.64 -6.69
N GLN A 74 -11.53 1.32 -6.81
CA GLN A 74 -12.28 1.40 -8.07
C GLN A 74 -12.63 2.86 -8.39
N LYS A 75 -12.63 3.22 -9.68
CA LYS A 75 -13.04 4.57 -10.12
C LYS A 75 -14.54 4.78 -9.99
N ASP A 76 -15.34 3.77 -10.36
CA ASP A 76 -16.79 3.77 -10.17
C ASP A 76 -17.18 2.83 -9.02
N PRO A 77 -17.59 3.34 -7.85
CA PRO A 77 -18.00 2.50 -6.72
C PRO A 77 -19.31 1.74 -6.98
N LYS A 78 -20.10 2.12 -8.00
CA LYS A 78 -21.35 1.45 -8.37
C LYS A 78 -21.14 0.23 -9.25
N GLN A 79 -19.98 0.12 -9.89
CA GLN A 79 -19.66 -1.00 -10.76
C GLN A 79 -19.46 -2.29 -9.94
N GLU A 80 -20.00 -3.39 -10.45
CA GLU A 80 -19.72 -4.70 -9.87
C GLU A 80 -18.38 -5.22 -10.38
N GLY A 81 -17.34 -4.92 -9.61
CA GLY A 81 -15.99 -5.28 -9.96
C GLY A 81 -15.33 -4.21 -10.81
N ALA A 82 -14.16 -4.52 -11.34
CA ALA A 82 -13.28 -3.64 -12.07
C ALA A 82 -12.26 -4.49 -12.84
N GLY A 83 -12.01 -4.13 -14.08
CA GLY A 83 -10.93 -4.60 -14.93
C GLY A 83 -9.76 -3.60 -14.99
N PRO A 84 -8.79 -3.83 -15.89
CA PRO A 84 -7.73 -2.88 -16.18
C PRO A 84 -8.28 -1.50 -16.59
N GLY A 85 -7.72 -0.43 -16.02
CA GLY A 85 -8.14 0.95 -16.31
C GLY A 85 -9.37 1.45 -15.53
N GLU A 86 -10.12 0.57 -14.87
CA GLU A 86 -11.28 0.91 -14.03
C GLU A 86 -10.90 1.12 -12.55
N THR A 87 -9.62 0.98 -12.21
CA THR A 87 -9.06 1.22 -10.89
C THR A 87 -8.07 2.38 -10.91
N TYR A 88 -7.77 2.94 -9.75
CA TYR A 88 -6.63 3.84 -9.58
C TYR A 88 -5.32 3.05 -9.67
N GLU A 89 -4.28 3.67 -10.22
CA GLU A 89 -2.98 3.04 -10.45
C GLU A 89 -2.13 2.95 -9.18
N VAL A 90 -2.38 3.83 -8.21
CA VAL A 90 -1.72 3.80 -6.91
C VAL A 90 -2.61 3.10 -5.91
N GLY A 91 -2.00 2.17 -5.17
CA GLY A 91 -2.66 1.40 -4.13
C GLY A 91 -1.70 1.01 -3.02
N THR A 92 -2.07 -0.02 -2.30
CA THR A 92 -1.32 -0.50 -1.13
C THR A 92 -1.09 -1.99 -1.26
N ILE A 93 0.17 -2.42 -1.13
CA ILE A 93 0.50 -3.82 -0.88
C ILE A 93 0.06 -4.13 0.54
N ALA A 94 -0.74 -5.17 0.70
CA ALA A 94 -1.26 -5.61 1.98
C ALA A 94 -1.01 -7.11 2.17
N SER A 95 -1.03 -7.54 3.43
CA SER A 95 -1.02 -8.96 3.79
C SER A 95 -2.37 -9.38 4.36
N ILE A 96 -2.84 -10.57 3.99
CA ILE A 96 -4.04 -11.19 4.59
C ILE A 96 -3.67 -11.77 5.95
N HIS A 97 -4.08 -11.08 7.01
CA HIS A 97 -3.79 -11.47 8.40
C HIS A 97 -4.73 -12.58 8.88
N GLN A 98 -6.04 -12.44 8.62
CA GLN A 98 -7.08 -13.41 9.00
C GLN A 98 -8.18 -13.48 7.94
N MET A 99 -8.84 -14.64 7.82
CA MET A 99 -10.04 -14.79 7.01
C MET A 99 -11.05 -15.77 7.64
N MET A 100 -12.33 -15.52 7.39
CA MET A 100 -13.45 -16.33 7.86
C MET A 100 -14.51 -16.41 6.76
N ARG A 101 -14.90 -17.63 6.40
CA ARG A 101 -16.06 -17.87 5.53
C ARG A 101 -17.35 -17.74 6.33
N VAL A 102 -18.31 -17.03 5.78
CA VAL A 102 -19.64 -16.83 6.38
C VAL A 102 -20.64 -17.78 5.67
N PRO A 103 -21.68 -18.28 6.36
CA PRO A 103 -22.67 -19.19 5.75
C PRO A 103 -23.41 -18.62 4.52
N ASP A 104 -23.39 -17.30 4.32
CA ASP A 104 -23.95 -16.63 3.14
C ASP A 104 -23.07 -16.73 1.89
N GLY A 105 -21.90 -17.39 1.99
CA GLY A 105 -20.94 -17.56 0.89
C GLY A 105 -19.92 -16.44 0.78
N THR A 106 -19.99 -15.39 1.60
CA THR A 106 -18.99 -14.33 1.64
C THR A 106 -17.78 -14.70 2.50
N VAL A 107 -16.67 -14.02 2.26
CA VAL A 107 -15.46 -14.09 3.09
C VAL A 107 -15.25 -12.75 3.76
N ARG A 108 -15.13 -12.77 5.10
CA ARG A 108 -14.63 -11.64 5.88
C ARG A 108 -13.15 -11.83 6.12
N LEU A 109 -12.36 -10.80 5.90
CA LEU A 109 -10.91 -10.84 6.07
C LEU A 109 -10.41 -9.59 6.79
N ALA A 110 -9.33 -9.74 7.54
CA ALA A 110 -8.56 -8.62 8.08
C ALA A 110 -7.26 -8.51 7.27
N VAL A 111 -7.04 -7.35 6.66
CA VAL A 111 -5.83 -7.07 5.89
C VAL A 111 -4.99 -6.04 6.61
N GLN A 112 -3.67 -6.21 6.58
CA GLN A 112 -2.72 -5.22 7.07
C GLN A 112 -2.06 -4.52 5.88
N GLY A 113 -2.24 -3.20 5.76
CA GLY A 113 -1.50 -2.41 4.78
C GLY A 113 -0.01 -2.38 5.13
N LEU A 114 0.84 -2.62 4.14
CA LEU A 114 2.29 -2.70 4.32
C LEU A 114 2.99 -1.50 3.71
N ARG A 115 2.85 -1.31 2.40
CA ARG A 115 3.56 -0.28 1.63
C ARG A 115 2.72 0.21 0.46
N ARG A 116 2.98 1.45 0.03
CA ARG A 116 2.37 2.00 -1.19
C ARG A 116 2.97 1.33 -2.41
N MET A 117 2.14 1.15 -3.44
CA MET A 117 2.57 0.63 -4.74
C MET A 117 1.97 1.41 -5.89
N ARG A 118 2.61 1.31 -7.04
CA ARG A 118 2.05 1.68 -8.35
C ARG A 118 1.91 0.43 -9.20
N ILE A 119 0.79 0.33 -9.92
CA ILE A 119 0.64 -0.62 -11.02
C ILE A 119 1.45 -0.12 -12.21
N VAL A 120 2.42 -0.93 -12.63
CA VAL A 120 3.25 -0.68 -13.82
C VAL A 120 2.57 -1.25 -15.06
N GLU A 121 2.07 -2.48 -14.94
CA GLU A 121 1.46 -3.21 -16.06
C GLU A 121 0.45 -4.25 -15.55
N TRP A 122 -0.67 -4.40 -16.25
CA TRP A 122 -1.60 -5.51 -16.02
C TRP A 122 -1.13 -6.75 -16.77
N VAL A 123 -0.90 -7.84 -16.05
CA VAL A 123 -0.34 -9.08 -16.63
C VAL A 123 -1.39 -10.19 -16.82
N ALA A 124 -2.52 -10.12 -16.11
CA ALA A 124 -3.66 -11.01 -16.32
C ALA A 124 -4.97 -10.41 -15.79
N GLU A 125 -6.09 -10.77 -16.40
CA GLU A 125 -7.44 -10.45 -15.93
C GLU A 125 -8.19 -11.65 -15.34
N GLU A 126 -7.91 -12.85 -15.85
CA GLU A 126 -8.49 -14.10 -15.39
C GLU A 126 -7.45 -14.97 -14.65
N PRO A 127 -7.88 -15.72 -13.61
CA PRO A 127 -9.23 -15.76 -13.03
C PRO A 127 -9.57 -14.56 -12.13
N TYR A 128 -8.60 -13.66 -11.92
CA TYR A 128 -8.70 -12.38 -11.25
C TYR A 128 -7.51 -11.51 -11.72
N LEU A 129 -7.56 -10.21 -11.42
CA LEU A 129 -6.55 -9.28 -11.84
C LEU A 129 -5.17 -9.60 -11.23
N LYS A 130 -4.14 -9.55 -12.07
CA LYS A 130 -2.73 -9.56 -11.66
C LYS A 130 -2.02 -8.41 -12.35
N ALA A 131 -1.12 -7.76 -11.63
CA ALA A 131 -0.32 -6.68 -12.17
C ALA A 131 1.14 -6.80 -11.73
N LEU A 132 2.04 -6.36 -12.60
CA LEU A 132 3.38 -5.97 -12.20
C LEU A 132 3.29 -4.66 -11.42
N VAL A 133 3.78 -4.67 -10.19
CA VAL A 133 3.72 -3.51 -9.29
C VAL A 133 5.11 -3.14 -8.82
N GLU A 134 5.32 -1.85 -8.63
CA GLU A 134 6.51 -1.27 -8.00
C GLU A 134 6.12 -0.64 -6.67
N GLU A 135 6.99 -0.75 -5.66
CA GLU A 135 6.79 -0.05 -4.41
C GLU A 135 7.10 1.44 -4.59
N ILE A 136 6.26 2.30 -4.02
CA ILE A 136 6.54 3.73 -3.93
C ILE A 136 6.96 4.01 -2.48
N PRO A 137 8.28 4.06 -2.18
CA PRO A 137 8.73 4.39 -0.84
C PRO A 137 8.34 5.82 -0.48
N GLU A 138 8.09 6.04 0.81
CA GLU A 138 7.79 7.36 1.33
C GLU A 138 9.03 7.97 1.94
N THR A 139 9.29 9.22 1.59
CA THR A 139 10.39 10.00 2.13
C THR A 139 9.89 10.83 3.31
N VAL A 140 10.52 10.64 4.46
CA VAL A 140 10.28 11.45 5.65
C VAL A 140 11.46 12.38 5.86
N GLU A 141 11.17 13.67 5.92
CA GLU A 141 12.17 14.67 6.29
C GLU A 141 12.05 14.98 7.80
N ASP A 142 13.16 14.95 8.53
CA ASP A 142 13.19 15.38 9.93
C ASP A 142 13.48 16.89 10.02
N THR A 143 12.48 17.71 9.68
CA THR A 143 12.59 19.17 9.70
C THR A 143 11.73 19.79 10.80
N VAL A 144 12.09 21.01 11.22
CA VAL A 144 11.27 21.83 12.13
C VAL A 144 9.88 22.07 11.55
N GLU A 145 9.78 22.21 10.23
CA GLU A 145 8.52 22.40 9.51
C GLU A 145 7.63 21.16 9.61
N VAL A 146 8.16 19.96 9.35
CA VAL A 146 7.42 18.68 9.51
C VAL A 146 6.91 18.53 10.93
N LYS A 147 7.75 18.80 11.94
CA LYS A 147 7.34 18.78 13.36
C LYS A 147 6.23 19.80 13.67
N ALA A 148 6.25 20.97 13.04
CA ALA A 148 5.19 21.98 13.20
C ALA A 148 3.89 21.54 12.53
N LEU A 149 3.96 20.95 11.34
CA LEU A 149 2.80 20.38 10.64
C LEU A 149 2.17 19.23 11.42
N MET A 150 2.97 18.35 12.04
CA MET A 150 2.46 17.29 12.91
C MET A 150 1.65 17.84 14.07
N ARG A 151 2.16 18.87 14.77
CA ARG A 151 1.41 19.53 15.87
C ARG A 151 0.09 20.13 15.38
N ASN A 152 0.11 20.84 14.25
CA ASN A 152 -1.09 21.42 13.66
C ASN A 152 -2.11 20.33 13.26
N ALA A 153 -1.66 19.24 12.62
CA ALA A 153 -2.51 18.13 12.24
C ALA A 153 -3.17 17.47 13.46
N LEU A 154 -2.41 17.31 14.55
CA LEU A 154 -2.91 16.75 15.80
C LEU A 154 -3.94 17.66 16.49
N GLU A 155 -3.71 18.98 16.52
CA GLU A 155 -4.68 19.95 17.04
C GLU A 155 -5.99 19.93 16.24
N LEU A 156 -5.90 19.88 14.91
CA LEU A 156 -7.07 19.76 14.04
C LEU A 156 -7.80 18.43 14.25
N PHE A 157 -7.07 17.33 14.42
CA PHE A 157 -7.66 16.02 14.70
C PHE A 157 -8.37 15.96 16.06
N GLN A 158 -7.78 16.55 17.11
CA GLN A 158 -8.44 16.71 18.42
C GLN A 158 -9.77 17.46 18.29
N ARG A 159 -9.74 18.57 17.54
CA ARG A 159 -10.95 19.35 17.29
C ARG A 159 -11.98 18.53 16.52
N LEU A 160 -11.58 17.78 15.50
CA LEU A 160 -12.48 16.90 14.76
C LEU A 160 -13.16 15.88 15.67
N VAL A 161 -12.39 15.15 16.48
CA VAL A 161 -12.93 14.15 17.41
C VAL A 161 -13.93 14.78 18.38
N SER A 162 -13.65 15.99 18.89
CA SER A 162 -14.60 16.71 19.77
C SER A 162 -15.92 17.12 19.09
N LEU A 163 -15.95 17.20 17.76
CA LEU A 163 -17.13 17.61 16.98
C LEU A 163 -17.92 16.41 16.46
N VAL A 164 -17.29 15.23 16.36
CA VAL A 164 -17.85 14.03 15.74
C VAL A 164 -18.16 12.99 16.83
N SER A 165 -19.45 12.81 17.13
CA SER A 165 -19.93 12.05 18.28
C SER A 165 -19.70 10.53 18.22
N ASN A 166 -19.24 9.99 17.10
CA ASN A 166 -18.94 8.57 16.92
C ASN A 166 -17.44 8.24 16.91
N LEU A 167 -16.54 9.21 17.11
CA LEU A 167 -15.11 8.95 17.21
C LEU A 167 -14.68 8.78 18.68
N PRO A 168 -13.97 7.69 19.03
CA PRO A 168 -13.47 7.47 20.39
C PRO A 168 -12.36 8.46 20.77
N GLU A 169 -12.37 8.96 22.01
CA GLU A 169 -11.31 9.82 22.56
C GLU A 169 -9.96 9.10 22.65
N GLU A 170 -9.98 7.76 22.72
CA GLU A 170 -8.79 6.93 22.68
C GLU A 170 -7.97 7.13 21.41
N LEU A 171 -8.59 7.53 20.28
CA LEU A 171 -7.87 7.85 19.04
C LEU A 171 -6.96 9.07 19.20
N VAL A 172 -7.40 10.08 19.94
CA VAL A 172 -6.58 11.27 20.25
C VAL A 172 -5.40 10.87 21.10
N THR A 173 -5.64 10.02 22.10
CA THR A 173 -4.58 9.53 22.99
C THR A 173 -3.56 8.70 22.22
N ALA A 174 -3.99 7.85 21.29
CA ALA A 174 -3.10 7.12 20.40
C ALA A 174 -2.28 8.07 19.53
N ALA A 175 -2.92 9.06 18.89
CA ALA A 175 -2.26 10.03 18.02
C ALA A 175 -1.21 10.89 18.76
N LEU A 176 -1.45 11.25 20.02
CA LEU A 176 -0.52 12.00 20.87
C LEU A 176 0.79 11.26 21.18
N ASN A 177 0.78 9.92 21.09
CA ASN A 177 1.93 9.08 21.40
C ASN A 177 2.72 8.65 20.14
N ILE A 178 2.40 9.22 18.97
CA ILE A 178 3.09 8.92 17.71
C ILE A 178 4.12 10.01 17.40
N ASP A 179 5.39 9.62 17.42
CA ASP A 179 6.51 10.50 17.03
C ASP A 179 6.81 10.46 15.53
N ASP A 180 6.37 9.41 14.83
CA ASP A 180 6.60 9.24 13.39
C ASP A 180 5.54 9.96 12.56
N PRO A 181 5.91 10.87 11.64
CA PRO A 181 4.95 11.64 10.85
C PRO A 181 4.08 10.77 9.93
N LEU A 182 4.63 9.71 9.33
CA LEU A 182 3.84 8.85 8.43
C LEU A 182 2.81 8.07 9.20
N HIS A 183 3.19 7.49 10.33
CA HIS A 183 2.27 6.78 11.20
C HIS A 183 1.14 7.70 11.69
N LEU A 184 1.45 8.96 12.04
CA LEU A 184 0.42 9.93 12.44
C LEU A 184 -0.55 10.21 11.27
N VAL A 185 -0.03 10.45 10.07
CA VAL A 185 -0.86 10.72 8.89
C VAL A 185 -1.74 9.52 8.54
N TYR A 186 -1.22 8.30 8.60
CA TYR A 186 -2.00 7.11 8.31
C TYR A 186 -3.03 6.79 9.37
N LEU A 187 -2.72 7.03 10.65
CA LEU A 187 -3.71 6.92 11.71
C LEU A 187 -4.86 7.89 11.48
N ILE A 188 -4.55 9.17 11.24
CA ILE A 188 -5.58 10.19 11.00
C ILE A 188 -6.41 9.82 9.77
N ALA A 189 -5.76 9.59 8.61
CA ALA A 189 -6.44 9.31 7.35
C ALA A 189 -7.34 8.08 7.38
N SER A 190 -7.00 7.07 8.18
CA SER A 190 -7.77 5.83 8.29
C SER A 190 -8.99 5.93 9.20
N ASN A 191 -9.13 7.02 9.96
CA ASN A 191 -10.20 7.23 10.93
C ASN A 191 -11.07 8.47 10.62
N LEU A 192 -10.96 9.03 9.40
CA LEU A 192 -11.83 10.10 8.90
C LEU A 192 -13.15 9.58 8.33
#